data_AF-A0A1E4NEK1-F1
#
_entry.id   AF-A0A1E4NEK1-F1
#
_cell.length_a   1.000
_cell.length_b   1.000
_cell.length_c   1.000
_cell.angle_alpha   90.00
_cell.angle_beta   90.00
_cell.angle_gamma   90.00
#
_symmetry.space_group_name_H-M   'P 1'
#
loop_
_entity.id
_entity.type
_entity.pdbx_description
1 polymer ?
#
loop_
_entity_poly.entity_id
_entity_poly.type
_entity_poly.pdbx_seq_one_letter_code
_entity_poly.pdbx_strand_id
1 'polypeptide(L)'
;MSLDELKVGYFYSNGAYGRTWGVRQLAQIAVEAATGEPVYHFKGIAGTCRRKKGHCSANEFARWAKYQVALVENDWKRVGGDPEEPGTD
;
A
#
# COMPACT_ATOMS: atom_id res chain seq x y z
N MET A 1 -9.49 -0.58 -1.99
CA MET A 1 -8.59 -1.55 -2.63
C MET A 1 -9.19 -2.92 -2.53
N SER A 2 -9.51 -3.52 -3.66
CA SER A 2 -9.82 -4.94 -3.79
C SER A 2 -8.54 -5.76 -3.99
N LEU A 3 -8.63 -7.09 -3.85
CA LEU A 3 -7.45 -7.96 -3.87
C LEU A 3 -6.76 -8.02 -5.23
N ASP A 4 -7.52 -7.88 -6.31
CA ASP A 4 -7.08 -7.85 -7.71
C ASP A 4 -6.29 -6.58 -8.06
N GLU A 5 -6.50 -5.49 -7.32
CA GLU A 5 -5.74 -4.24 -7.48
C GLU A 5 -4.37 -4.27 -6.76
N LEU A 6 -4.16 -5.27 -5.89
CA LEU A 6 -2.92 -5.42 -5.13
C LEU A 6 -1.87 -6.19 -5.93
N LYS A 7 -0.78 -5.50 -6.29
CA LYS A 7 0.27 -6.02 -7.17
C LYS A 7 1.61 -6.01 -6.46
N VAL A 8 2.34 -7.12 -6.58
CA VAL A 8 3.72 -7.23 -6.08
C VAL A 8 4.60 -6.18 -6.76
N GLY A 9 5.47 -5.55 -5.97
CA GLY A 9 6.36 -4.47 -6.41
C GLY A 9 5.78 -3.07 -6.23
N TYR A 10 4.46 -2.93 -6.10
CA TYR A 10 3.77 -1.64 -6.00
C TYR A 10 3.67 -1.15 -4.54
N PHE A 11 3.38 0.15 -4.40
CA PHE A 11 3.32 0.85 -3.13
C PHE A 11 1.90 1.30 -2.80
N TYR A 12 1.54 1.20 -1.52
CA TYR A 12 0.21 1.51 -1.02
C TYR A 12 0.29 2.36 0.23
N SER A 13 -0.61 3.34 0.34
CA SER A 13 -0.75 4.17 1.53
C SER A 13 -1.98 3.76 2.32
N ASN A 14 -1.93 3.95 3.63
CA ASN A 14 -3.08 3.76 4.51
C ASN A 14 -4.07 4.92 4.54
N GLY A 15 -3.83 6.00 3.79
CA GLY A 15 -4.73 7.15 3.71
C GLY A 15 -4.86 7.98 4.99
N ALA A 16 -4.05 7.68 6.01
CA ALA A 16 -4.01 8.48 7.24
C ALA A 16 -3.17 9.76 7.04
N TYR A 17 -3.10 10.62 8.05
CA TYR A 17 -2.30 11.85 8.02
C TYR A 17 -1.33 11.90 9.20
N GLY A 18 -0.25 12.67 9.07
CA GLY A 18 0.71 12.91 10.13
C GLY A 18 1.39 11.63 10.64
N ARG A 19 1.40 11.43 11.96
CA ARG A 19 2.19 10.37 12.63
C ARG A 19 1.70 8.94 12.36
N THR A 20 0.46 8.78 11.93
CA THR A 20 -0.13 7.47 11.62
C THR A 20 -0.09 7.14 10.13
N TRP A 21 0.28 8.11 9.28
CA TRP A 21 0.47 7.87 7.86
C TRP A 21 1.64 6.93 7.61
N GLY A 22 1.50 6.06 6.61
CA GLY A 22 2.58 5.19 6.17
C GLY A 22 2.38 4.63 4.77
N VAL A 23 3.49 4.21 4.18
CA VAL A 23 3.54 3.53 2.88
C VAL A 23 4.15 2.15 3.06
N ARG A 24 3.51 1.14 2.49
CA ARG A 24 4.03 -0.23 2.40
C ARG A 24 4.15 -0.63 0.93
N GLN A 25 5.27 -1.26 0.58
CA GLN A 25 5.44 -1.99 -0.66
C GLN A 25 4.93 -3.41 -0.45
N LEU A 26 4.09 -3.90 -1.36
CA LEU A 26 3.78 -5.33 -1.43
C LEU A 26 4.99 -6.06 -2.04
N ALA A 27 5.73 -6.77 -1.21
CA ALA A 27 7.01 -7.35 -1.59
C ALA A 27 6.86 -8.74 -2.23
N GLN A 28 5.90 -9.54 -1.75
CA GLN A 28 5.64 -10.89 -2.24
C GLN A 28 4.24 -11.34 -1.83
N ILE A 29 3.62 -12.19 -2.64
CA ILE A 29 2.45 -12.99 -2.27
C ILE A 29 2.92 -14.44 -2.23
N ALA A 30 2.78 -15.08 -1.08
CA ALA A 30 3.06 -16.50 -0.86
C ALA A 30 1.75 -17.24 -0.60
N VAL A 31 1.78 -18.57 -0.69
CA VAL A 31 0.66 -19.43 -0.28
C VAL A 31 1.09 -20.16 0.97
N GLU A 32 0.29 -20.05 2.04
CA GLU A 32 0.53 -20.75 3.30
C GLU A 32 0.31 -22.25 3.07
N ALA A 33 1.33 -23.07 3.37
CA ALA A 33 1.27 -24.50 3.08
C ALA A 33 0.21 -25.23 3.93
N ALA A 34 -0.08 -24.71 5.13
CA ALA A 34 -1.03 -25.32 6.06
C ALA A 34 -2.50 -25.05 5.71
N THR A 35 -2.82 -23.86 5.19
CA THR A 35 -4.21 -23.42 4.93
C THR A 35 -4.53 -23.26 3.44
N GLY A 36 -3.51 -23.17 2.58
CA GLY A 36 -3.67 -22.81 1.18
C GLY A 36 -4.03 -21.34 0.96
N GLU A 37 -4.04 -20.50 2.01
CA GLU A 37 -4.43 -19.10 1.90
C GLU A 37 -3.27 -18.20 1.45
N PRO A 38 -3.56 -17.11 0.72
CA PRO A 38 -2.55 -16.18 0.29
C PRO A 38 -2.05 -15.28 1.44
N VAL A 39 -0.74 -15.29 1.64
CA VAL A 39 -0.02 -14.47 2.63
C VAL A 39 0.74 -13.36 1.93
N TYR A 40 0.46 -12.12 2.31
CA TYR A 40 1.02 -10.91 1.70
C TYR A 40 2.18 -10.42 2.56
N HIS A 41 3.40 -10.51 2.01
CA HIS A 41 4.61 -9.98 2.63
C HIS A 41 4.85 -8.54 2.20
N PHE A 42 5.12 -7.65 3.15
CA PHE A 42 5.31 -6.23 2.87
C PHE A 42 6.59 -5.65 3.49
N LYS A 43 7.06 -4.58 2.86
CA LYS A 43 8.14 -3.71 3.37
C LYS A 43 7.58 -2.33 3.60
N GLY A 44 7.76 -1.78 4.79
CA GLY A 44 7.36 -0.41 5.09
C GLY A 44 8.40 0.59 4.60
N ILE A 45 7.97 1.48 3.72
CA ILE A 45 8.84 2.37 2.95
C ILE A 45 8.89 3.77 3.60
N ALA A 46 7.74 4.31 3.99
CA ALA A 46 7.62 5.66 4.53
C ALA A 46 6.67 5.76 5.73
N GLY A 47 6.74 6.89 6.42
CA GLY A 47 5.93 7.21 7.59
C GLY A 47 6.11 6.21 8.75
N THR A 48 5.02 5.91 9.46
CA THR A 48 5.00 5.00 10.61
C THR A 48 5.43 3.56 10.29
N CYS A 49 5.42 3.20 9.01
CA CYS A 49 5.82 1.88 8.53
C CYS A 49 7.32 1.80 8.20
N ARG A 50 8.04 2.92 8.10
CA ARG A 50 9.41 2.96 7.59
C ARG A 50 10.33 1.96 8.30
N ARG A 51 11.10 1.21 7.50
CA ARG A 51 12.05 0.15 7.92
C ARG A 51 11.42 -1.06 8.61
N LYS A 52 10.09 -1.15 8.68
CA LYS A 52 9.40 -2.35 9.17
C LYS A 52 9.21 -3.35 8.04
N LYS A 53 9.16 -4.63 8.37
CA LYS A 53 8.75 -5.71 7.47
C LYS A 53 7.72 -6.55 8.20
N GLY A 54 6.85 -7.20 7.46
CA GLY A 54 5.84 -8.09 8.05
C GLY A 54 5.10 -8.86 6.98
N HIS A 55 4.18 -9.69 7.43
CA HIS A 55 3.24 -10.38 6.59
C HIS A 55 1.86 -10.27 7.23
N CYS A 56 0.83 -10.35 6.42
CA CYS A 56 -0.56 -10.43 6.86
C CYS A 56 -1.39 -11.15 5.79
N SER A 57 -2.64 -11.46 6.09
CA SER A 57 -3.57 -11.98 5.09
C SER A 57 -3.81 -10.95 3.98
N ALA A 58 -4.26 -11.44 2.82
CA ALA A 58 -4.66 -10.58 1.70
C ALA A 58 -5.71 -9.53 2.12
N ASN A 59 -6.70 -9.93 2.91
CA ASN A 59 -7.77 -9.07 3.39
C ASN A 59 -7.28 -7.98 4.35
N GLU A 60 -6.37 -8.32 5.26
CA GLU A 60 -5.78 -7.33 6.17
C GLU A 60 -4.97 -6.29 5.41
N PHE A 61 -4.19 -6.73 4.41
CA PHE A 61 -3.42 -5.80 3.57
C PHE A 61 -4.35 -4.87 2.79
N ALA A 62 -5.41 -5.40 2.18
CA ALA A 62 -6.39 -4.64 1.42
C ALA A 62 -7.18 -3.64 2.28
N ARG A 63 -7.56 -4.02 3.51
CA ARG A 63 -8.23 -3.10 4.45
C ARG A 63 -7.33 -1.96 4.89
N TRP A 64 -6.04 -2.25 5.08
CA TRP A 64 -5.02 -1.25 5.42
C TRP A 64 -4.71 -0.34 4.24
N ALA A 65 -4.56 -0.87 3.02
CA ALA A 65 -4.25 -0.12 1.81
C ALA A 65 -5.48 0.65 1.30
N LYS A 66 -5.47 1.98 1.44
CA LYS A 66 -6.57 2.82 0.94
C LYS A 66 -6.46 3.11 -0.55
N TYR A 67 -5.25 3.35 -1.03
CA TYR A 67 -4.98 3.64 -2.44
C TYR A 67 -3.53 3.30 -2.78
N GLN A 68 -3.30 3.04 -4.06
CA GLN A 68 -1.96 2.91 -4.62
C GLN A 68 -1.28 4.27 -4.69
N VAL A 69 0.02 4.29 -4.44
CA VAL A 69 0.86 5.49 -4.56
C VAL A 69 2.12 5.20 -5.36
N ALA A 70 2.68 6.23 -5.98
CA ALA A 70 4.00 6.22 -6.61
C ALA A 70 4.85 7.35 -6.02
N LEU A 71 6.16 7.11 -5.90
CA LEU A 71 7.10 8.15 -5.54
C LEU A 71 7.41 8.97 -6.80
N VAL A 72 7.01 10.24 -6.80
CA VAL A 72 7.26 11.18 -7.88
C VAL A 72 8.17 12.26 -7.32
N GLU A 73 9.40 12.34 -7.84
CA GLU A 73 10.50 13.16 -7.34
C GLU A 73 10.85 12.82 -5.88
N ASN A 74 10.14 13.40 -4.92
CA ASN A 74 10.29 13.15 -3.48
C ASN A 74 8.95 13.03 -2.74
N ASP A 75 7.84 13.00 -3.47
CA ASP A 75 6.50 13.00 -2.90
C ASP A 75 5.69 11.76 -3.30
N TRP A 76 4.85 11.29 -2.38
CA TRP A 76 4.02 10.10 -2.59
C TRP A 76 2.66 10.51 -3.15
N LYS A 77 2.50 10.34 -4.46
CA LYS A 77 1.27 10.72 -5.18
C LYS A 77 0.38 9.51 -5.41
N ARG A 78 -0.95 9.70 -5.33
CA ARG A 78 -1.93 8.65 -5.64
C ARG A 78 -1.82 8.27 -7.12
N VAL A 79 -1.90 6.97 -7.41
CA VAL A 79 -1.98 6.47 -8.79
C VAL A 79 -3.44 6.28 -9.14
N GLY A 80 -3.87 6.81 -10.28
CA GLY A 80 -5.26 6.69 -10.77
C GLY A 80 -6.30 7.49 -9.98
N GLY A 81 -5.86 8.38 -9.07
CA GLY A 81 -6.72 9.47 -8.62
C GLY A 81 -6.70 10.54 -9.69
N ASP A 82 -7.88 11.01 -10.12
CA ASP A 82 -7.98 12.15 -11.01
C ASP A 82 -7.07 13.28 -10.48
N PRO A 83 -6.31 13.95 -11.36
CA PRO A 83 -5.73 15.22 -10.96
C PRO A 83 -6.90 16.07 -10.49
N GLU A 84 -6.90 16.52 -9.24
CA GLU A 84 -7.78 17.61 -8.84
C GLU A 84 -7.56 18.69 -9.89
N GLU A 85 -8.56 18.91 -10.74
CA GLU A 85 -8.55 20.05 -11.64
C GLU A 85 -8.32 21.28 -10.76
N PRO A 86 -7.28 22.10 -11.04
CA PRO A 86 -7.06 23.29 -10.25
C PRO A 86 -8.33 24.12 -10.35
N GLY A 87 -9.01 24.31 -9.22
CA GLY A 87 -10.19 25.15 -9.13
C GLY A 87 -9.90 26.47 -9.81
N THR A 88 -10.61 26.71 -10.91
CA THR A 88 -10.66 28.01 -11.55
C THR A 88 -11.58 28.86 -10.68
N ASP A 89 -10.99 29.82 -9.95
CA ASP A 89 -11.65 31.04 -9.49
C ASP A 89 -10.84 32.22 -10.04
#